data_AF-A0A7S6M0N3-F1
#
_entry.id   AF-A0A7S6M0N3-F1
#
_cell.length_a   1.000
_cell.length_b   1.000
_cell.length_c   1.000
_cell.angle_alpha   90.00
_cell.angle_beta   90.00
_cell.angle_gamma   90.00
#
_symmetry.space_group_name_H-M   'P 1'
#
loop_
_entity.id
_entity.type
_entity.pdbx_description
1 polymer ?
#
loop_
_entity_poly.entity_id
_entity_poly.type
_entity_poly.pdbx_seq_one_letter_code
_entity_poly.pdbx_strand_id
1 'polypeptide(L)'
;MSEKPPPQPKWWKNTYFWIAGILFVLAILGLPMLLGENSIRDPGQKREGGLVLIYFGGAVAMFINGWLSHRQTVQHYNELTEEEVD
;
A
#
# COMPACT_ATOMS: atom_id res chain seq x y z
N MET A 1 9.05 17.33 -27.66
CA MET A 1 9.11 16.83 -26.26
C MET A 1 9.86 15.51 -26.30
N SER A 2 10.66 15.16 -25.28
CA SER A 2 11.58 14.01 -25.34
C SER A 2 10.84 12.71 -25.73
N GLU A 3 11.21 12.14 -26.89
CA GLU A 3 10.73 10.88 -27.50
C GLU A 3 11.19 9.63 -26.73
N LYS A 4 11.10 9.65 -25.40
CA LYS A 4 11.48 8.49 -24.59
C LYS A 4 10.22 7.81 -24.08
N PRO A 5 10.09 6.49 -24.28
CA PRO A 5 8.95 5.77 -23.75
C PRO A 5 8.89 5.99 -22.23
N PRO A 6 7.68 6.13 -21.66
CA PRO A 6 7.52 6.30 -20.23
C PRO A 6 8.22 5.16 -19.47
N PRO A 7 8.74 5.40 -18.26
CA PRO A 7 9.38 4.35 -17.50
C PRO A 7 8.38 3.24 -17.15
N GLN A 8 8.81 1.99 -17.26
CA GLN A 8 7.97 0.83 -16.92
C GLN A 8 7.37 0.95 -15.50
N PRO A 9 6.06 0.69 -15.35
CA PRO A 9 5.39 0.75 -14.07
C PRO A 9 5.95 -0.31 -13.13
N LYS A 10 6.36 0.14 -11.94
CA LYS A 10 6.95 -0.70 -10.89
C LYS A 10 6.11 -0.60 -9.64
N TRP A 11 5.61 -1.74 -9.15
CA TRP A 11 4.72 -1.78 -7.98
C TRP A 11 5.34 -1.09 -6.76
N TRP A 12 6.64 -1.29 -6.49
CA TRP A 12 7.33 -0.67 -5.34
C TRP A 12 7.43 0.87 -5.40
N LYS A 13 7.08 1.51 -6.52
CA LYS A 13 6.98 2.97 -6.62
C LYS A 13 5.61 3.50 -6.21
N ASN A 14 4.63 2.62 -5.96
CA ASN A 14 3.30 3.00 -5.52
C ASN A 14 3.25 3.14 -3.99
N THR A 15 3.00 4.36 -3.51
CA THR A 15 2.91 4.70 -2.07
C THR A 15 1.86 3.86 -1.33
N TYR A 16 0.77 3.46 -1.98
CA TYR A 16 -0.27 2.65 -1.36
C TYR A 16 0.25 1.30 -0.88
N PHE A 17 1.16 0.65 -1.61
CA PHE A 17 1.76 -0.61 -1.17
C PHE A 17 2.70 -0.43 0.01
N TRP A 18 3.39 0.70 0.11
CA TRP A 18 4.21 1.03 1.28
C TRP A 18 3.35 1.26 2.53
N ILE A 19 2.28 2.04 2.40
CA ILE A 19 1.33 2.27 3.50
C ILE A 19 0.71 0.93 3.93
N ALA A 20 0.27 0.12 2.96
CA ALA A 20 -0.26 -1.22 3.23
C ALA A 20 0.75 -2.09 4.00
N GLY A 21 2.01 -2.11 3.55
CA GLY A 21 3.08 -2.86 4.21
C GLY A 21 3.34 -2.40 5.66
N ILE A 22 3.42 -1.09 5.89
CA ILE A 22 3.64 -0.53 7.24
C ILE A 22 2.47 -0.89 8.16
N LEU A 23 1.24 -0.67 7.72
CA LEU A 23 0.05 -0.99 8.50
C LEU A 23 -0.06 -2.50 8.78
N PHE A 24 0.31 -3.34 7.82
CA PHE A 24 0.35 -4.78 8.01
C PHE A 24 1.39 -5.19 9.07
N VAL A 25 2.59 -4.61 9.04
CA VAL A 25 3.61 -4.85 10.06
C VAL A 25 3.13 -4.39 11.44
N LEU A 26 2.49 -3.22 11.55
CA LEU A 26 1.92 -2.75 12.81
C LEU A 26 0.81 -3.68 13.31
N ALA A 27 -0.05 -4.18 12.42
CA ALA A 27 -1.07 -5.15 12.79
C ALA A 27 -0.46 -6.45 13.33
N ILE A 28 0.60 -6.97 12.69
CA ILE A 28 1.34 -8.14 13.19
C ILE A 28 1.94 -7.85 14.56
N LEU A 29 2.71 -6.76 14.71
CA LEU A 29 3.36 -6.41 15.98
C LEU A 29 2.36 -6.21 17.13
N GLY A 30 1.18 -5.67 16.82
CA GLY A 30 0.10 -5.47 17.78
C GLY A 30 -0.61 -6.76 18.24
N LEU A 31 -0.38 -7.91 17.58
CA LEU A 31 -0.96 -9.17 18.01
C LEU A 31 -0.55 -9.50 19.46
N PRO A 32 -1.46 -10.08 20.26
CA PRO A 32 -1.19 -10.35 21.68
C PRO A 32 -0.05 -11.35 21.91
N MET A 33 0.28 -12.17 20.91
CA MET A 33 1.39 -13.14 20.98
C MET A 33 2.77 -12.50 20.71
N LEU A 34 2.82 -11.26 20.21
CA LEU A 34 4.05 -10.57 19.86
C LEU A 34 4.33 -9.46 20.87
N LEU A 35 3.99 -8.20 20.56
CA LEU A 35 4.23 -7.07 21.45
C LEU A 35 2.92 -6.54 22.08
N GLY A 36 1.77 -6.92 21.53
CA GLY A 36 0.45 -6.49 21.98
C GLY A 36 0.10 -5.04 21.60
N GLU A 37 -1.18 -4.69 21.71
CA GLU A 37 -1.70 -3.39 21.24
C GLU A 37 -1.07 -2.17 21.94
N ASN A 38 -0.58 -2.33 23.16
CA ASN A 38 0.06 -1.23 23.90
C ASN A 38 1.38 -0.76 23.28
N SER A 39 2.04 -1.60 22.48
CA SER A 39 3.33 -1.31 21.85
C SER A 39 3.24 -0.50 20.57
N ILE A 40 2.13 -0.64 19.84
CA ILE A 40 1.86 0.01 18.55
C ILE A 40 1.02 1.28 18.69
N ARG A 41 0.67 1.64 19.92
CA ARG A 41 -0.22 2.74 20.23
C ARG A 41 0.51 4.07 20.31
N ASP A 42 -0.13 5.10 19.78
CA ASP A 42 0.39 6.47 19.87
C ASP A 42 0.27 7.04 21.30
N PRO A 43 1.26 7.84 21.75
CA PRO A 43 1.19 8.58 23.00
C PRO A 43 -0.07 9.45 23.05
N GLY A 44 -0.93 9.23 24.06
CA GLY A 44 -2.16 10.00 24.24
C GLY A 44 -3.42 9.44 23.59
N GLN A 45 -3.34 8.38 22.76
CA GLN A 45 -4.54 7.65 22.32
C GLN A 45 -5.29 7.05 23.53
N LYS A 46 -6.59 6.70 23.46
CA LYS A 46 -7.31 6.02 24.56
C LYS A 46 -6.97 4.52 24.63
N ARG A 47 -7.12 3.88 25.82
CA ARG A 47 -7.01 2.41 26.01
C ARG A 47 -8.29 1.76 25.53
N GLU A 48 -8.40 1.62 24.21
CA GLU A 48 -9.48 0.90 23.54
C GLU A 48 -8.87 -0.30 22.79
N GLY A 49 -9.62 -1.41 22.74
CA GLY A 49 -9.19 -2.62 22.05
C GLY A 49 -9.49 -2.57 20.55
N GLY A 50 -8.85 -3.43 19.78
CA GLY A 50 -9.12 -3.58 18.33
C GLY A 50 -8.27 -2.69 17.44
N LEU A 51 -7.22 -2.08 17.99
CA LEU A 51 -6.26 -1.28 17.22
C LEU A 51 -5.61 -2.11 16.10
N VAL A 52 -5.36 -3.39 16.36
CA VAL A 52 -4.86 -4.35 15.35
C VAL A 52 -5.82 -4.49 14.18
N LEU A 53 -7.13 -4.56 14.44
CA LEU A 53 -8.13 -4.69 13.38
C LEU A 53 -8.21 -3.43 12.52
N ILE A 54 -8.03 -2.26 13.13
CA ILE A 54 -7.99 -0.99 12.40
C ILE A 54 -6.77 -0.95 11.48
N TYR A 55 -5.58 -1.27 11.98
CA TYR A 55 -4.37 -1.31 11.16
C TYR A 55 -4.45 -2.40 10.08
N PHE A 56 -4.97 -3.58 10.40
CA PHE A 56 -5.17 -4.64 9.42
C PHE A 56 -6.18 -4.23 8.34
N GLY A 57 -7.32 -3.66 8.73
CA GLY A 57 -8.34 -3.16 7.80
C GLY A 57 -7.79 -2.05 6.89
N GLY A 58 -7.04 -1.11 7.46
CA GLY A 58 -6.34 -0.08 6.69
C GLY A 58 -5.30 -0.65 5.73
N ALA A 59 -4.54 -1.67 6.15
CA ALA A 59 -3.59 -2.37 5.30
C ALA A 59 -4.27 -3.00 4.08
N VAL A 60 -5.38 -3.71 4.31
CA VAL A 60 -6.18 -4.33 3.24
C VAL A 60 -6.73 -3.27 2.28
N ALA A 61 -7.32 -2.20 2.81
CA ALA A 61 -7.87 -1.12 1.98
C ALA A 61 -6.79 -0.46 1.10
N MET A 62 -5.61 -0.19 1.67
CA MET A 62 -4.49 0.39 0.93
C MET A 62 -3.90 -0.57 -0.09
N PHE A 63 -3.85 -1.87 0.23
CA PHE A 63 -3.39 -2.89 -0.73
C PHE A 63 -4.33 -2.98 -1.94
N ILE A 64 -5.65 -3.02 -1.71
CA ILE A 64 -6.65 -3.05 -2.80
C ILE A 64 -6.53 -1.79 -3.66
N ASN A 65 -6.44 -0.61 -3.03
CA ASN A 65 -6.27 0.63 -3.77
C ASN A 65 -4.97 0.64 -4.60
N GLY A 66 -3.86 0.21 -3.99
CA GLY A 66 -2.57 0.08 -4.66
C GLY A 66 -2.62 -0.87 -5.85
N TRP A 67 -3.32 -2.00 -5.73
CA TRP A 67 -3.55 -2.93 -6.83
C TRP A 67 -4.29 -2.25 -7.97
N LEU A 68 -5.45 -1.66 -7.70
CA LEU A 68 -6.29 -1.03 -8.73
C LEU A 68 -5.52 0.08 -9.46
N SER A 69 -4.85 0.97 -8.72
CA SER A 69 -4.03 2.04 -9.32
C SER A 69 -2.86 1.48 -10.14
N HIS A 70 -2.19 0.43 -9.67
CA HIS A 70 -1.09 -0.18 -10.40
C HIS A 70 -1.57 -0.82 -11.71
N ARG A 71 -2.71 -1.51 -11.69
CA ARG A 71 -3.32 -2.11 -12.89
C ARG A 71 -3.67 -1.04 -13.93
N GLN A 72 -4.26 0.08 -13.51
CA GLN A 72 -4.56 1.21 -14.40
C GLN A 72 -3.27 1.81 -15.01
N THR A 73 -2.21 1.92 -14.22
CA THR A 73 -0.92 2.44 -14.71
C THR A 73 -0.28 1.48 -15.72
N VAL A 74 -0.39 0.17 -15.49
CA VAL A 74 0.08 -0.86 -16.44
C VAL A 74 -0.71 -0.80 -17.75
N GLN A 75 -2.03 -0.67 -17.66
CA GLN A 75 -2.88 -0.53 -18.85
C GLN A 75 -2.47 0.70 -19.67
N HIS A 76 -2.36 1.86 -19.03
CA HIS A 76 -1.95 3.10 -19.71
C HIS A 76 -0.56 3.00 -20.33
N TYR A 77 0.38 2.33 -19.65
CA TYR A 77 1.72 2.10 -20.19
C TYR A 77 1.68 1.23 -21.47
N ASN A 78 0.86 0.18 -21.47
CA ASN A 78 0.71 -0.69 -22.64
C ASN A 78 0.08 0.07 -23.81
N GLU A 79 -0.98 0.85 -23.57
CA GLU A 79 -1.64 1.68 -24.59
C GLU A 79 -0.64 2.64 -25.26
N LEU A 80 0.19 3.33 -24.48
CA LEU A 80 1.22 4.24 -25.02
C LEU A 80 2.34 3.51 -25.79
N THR A 81 2.71 2.31 -25.35
CA THR A 81 3.80 1.55 -25.99
C THR A 81 3.31 0.86 -27.27
N GLU A 82 2.03 0.48 -27.34
CA GLU A 82 1.41 -0.08 -28.54
C GLU A 82 1.22 1.00 -29.62
N GLU A 83 0.77 2.22 -29.26
CA GLU A 83 0.63 3.35 -30.20
C GLU A 83 1.97 3.84 -30.80
N GLU A 84 3.11 3.65 -30.12
CA GLU A 84 4.43 4.05 -30.64
C GLU A 84 5.01 3.06 -31.68
N VAL A 85 4.47 1.85 -31.80
CA VAL A 85 5.00 0.77 -32.65
C VAL A 85 4.25 0.65 -34.00
N ASP A 86 3.03 1.20 -34.10
CA ASP A 86 2.20 1.25 -35.31
C ASP A 86 2.43 2.52 -36.16
#